data_AF-A0A3N6FP60-F1
#
_entry.id   AF-A0A3N6FP60-F1
#
_cell.length_a   1.000
_cell.length_b   1.000
_cell.length_c   1.000
_cell.angle_alpha   90.00
_cell.angle_beta   90.00
_cell.angle_gamma   90.00
#
_symmetry.space_group_name_H-M   'P 1'
#
loop_
_entity.id
_entity.type
_entity.pdbx_description
1 polymer ?
#
loop_
_entity_poly.entity_id
_entity_poly.type
_entity_poly.pdbx_seq_one_letter_code
_entity_poly.pdbx_strand_id
1 'polypeptide(L)'
;MLYLGTPSGPDVQNAMRAGLLGCMTTPAQGNVIPDGTPIGADNGCFGNNYPGDDEWFDWLDSRIVRYGADRFLFAVAPDVPFDAAGTLAKSLPWLGRIRGLGVQAAFAAQDGCDELGVPWDAFDVLFLAGSTEWKIGPIAERLSREAKERGKRVHMGRVNSLRRLRIAEWFGCDTADGTYLAFGPDKNLARLRGWLDELHHTPALFASDTSLASKEIGA
;
A
#
# COMPACT_ATOMS: atom_id res chain seq x y z
N MET A 1 9.74 7.62 -0.69
CA MET A 1 8.65 6.62 -0.77
C MET A 1 8.60 6.08 -2.20
N LEU A 2 8.45 4.77 -2.42
CA LEU A 2 8.33 4.19 -3.77
C LEU A 2 6.85 3.99 -4.16
N TYR A 3 6.47 4.44 -5.37
CA TYR A 3 5.12 4.20 -5.89
C TYR A 3 5.05 2.89 -6.67
N LEU A 4 4.05 2.06 -6.36
CA LEU A 4 3.79 0.77 -7.00
C LEU A 4 2.63 0.90 -7.98
N GLY A 5 2.90 0.69 -9.27
CA GLY A 5 1.92 0.88 -10.33
C GLY A 5 1.61 -0.40 -11.12
N THR A 6 0.59 -0.32 -11.97
CA THR A 6 0.33 -1.32 -13.03
C THR A 6 1.33 -1.11 -14.19
N PRO A 7 1.93 -2.16 -14.80
CA PRO A 7 2.78 -2.07 -15.98
C PRO A 7 2.00 -1.72 -17.28
N SER A 8 1.22 -0.65 -17.27
CA SER A 8 0.14 -0.31 -18.21
C SER A 8 0.59 0.27 -19.56
N GLY A 9 1.87 0.15 -19.92
CA GLY A 9 2.38 0.58 -21.23
C GLY A 9 3.92 0.65 -21.25
N PRO A 10 4.53 0.84 -22.44
CA PRO A 10 5.99 0.86 -22.58
C PRO A 10 6.69 1.88 -21.68
N ASP A 11 6.14 3.09 -21.56
CA ASP A 11 6.75 4.15 -20.76
C ASP A 11 6.72 3.85 -19.25
N VAL A 12 5.61 3.28 -18.76
CA VAL A 12 5.50 2.84 -17.37
C VAL A 12 6.46 1.69 -17.10
N GLN A 13 6.55 0.73 -18.02
CA GLN A 13 7.50 -0.38 -17.92
C GLN A 13 8.96 0.11 -17.93
N ASN A 14 9.29 1.12 -18.74
CA ASN A 14 10.62 1.72 -18.77
C ASN A 14 10.94 2.44 -17.46
N ALA A 15 9.97 3.17 -16.88
CA ALA A 15 10.14 3.79 -15.57
C ALA A 15 10.36 2.74 -14.45
N MET A 16 9.68 1.60 -14.53
CA MET A 16 9.89 0.46 -13.61
C MET A 16 11.29 -0.14 -13.76
N ARG A 17 11.74 -0.42 -15.00
CA ARG A 17 13.11 -0.93 -15.26
C ARG A 17 14.20 0.05 -14.79
N ALA A 18 13.92 1.35 -14.85
CA ALA A 18 14.81 2.39 -14.36
C ALA A 18 14.79 2.56 -12.83
N GLY A 19 14.00 1.77 -12.09
CA GLY A 19 13.90 1.84 -10.62
C GLY A 19 13.11 3.04 -10.11
N LEU A 20 12.41 3.79 -10.98
CA LEU A 20 11.60 4.95 -10.60
C LEU A 20 10.25 4.55 -10.01
N LEU A 21 9.76 3.36 -10.38
CA LEU A 21 8.49 2.79 -9.93
C LEU A 21 8.70 1.31 -9.56
N GLY A 22 7.89 0.83 -8.61
CA GLY A 22 7.69 -0.61 -8.42
C GLY A 22 6.39 -1.07 -9.10
N CYS A 23 6.12 -2.36 -9.02
CA CYS A 23 4.89 -2.97 -9.53
C CYS A 23 4.00 -3.39 -8.37
N MET A 24 2.72 -3.00 -8.39
CA MET A 24 1.69 -3.70 -7.65
C MET A 24 1.04 -4.72 -8.60
N THR A 25 0.97 -5.99 -8.18
CA THR A 25 0.38 -7.06 -8.99
C THR A 25 -0.72 -7.78 -8.22
N THR A 26 -1.73 -8.25 -8.94
CA THR A 26 -2.88 -9.01 -8.40
C THR A 26 -3.14 -10.25 -9.25
N PRO A 27 -3.88 -11.25 -8.73
CA PRO A 27 -4.24 -12.45 -9.50
C PRO A 27 -4.88 -12.16 -10.87
N ALA A 28 -5.78 -11.19 -10.96
CA ALA A 28 -6.56 -10.90 -12.18
C ALA A 28 -5.86 -9.99 -13.20
N GLN A 29 -4.71 -9.38 -12.85
CA GLN A 29 -4.12 -8.33 -13.69
C GLN A 29 -3.48 -8.84 -14.99
N GLY A 30 -2.92 -10.05 -15.00
CA GLY A 30 -2.34 -10.70 -16.19
C GLY A 30 -1.09 -10.06 -16.81
N ASN A 31 -0.68 -8.85 -16.41
CA ASN A 31 0.51 -8.19 -16.94
C ASN A 31 1.80 -8.93 -16.54
N VAL A 32 2.78 -8.92 -17.44
CA VAL A 32 4.14 -9.35 -17.12
C VAL A 32 4.87 -8.22 -16.40
N ILE A 33 5.44 -8.53 -15.23
CA ILE A 33 6.24 -7.59 -14.45
C ILE A 33 7.59 -7.37 -15.14
N PRO A 34 8.04 -6.12 -15.40
CA PRO A 34 9.34 -5.86 -16.01
C PRO A 34 10.49 -6.35 -15.13
N ASP A 35 11.57 -6.83 -15.73
CA ASP A 35 12.75 -7.32 -15.00
C ASP A 35 13.37 -6.27 -14.09
N GLY A 36 13.91 -6.71 -12.94
CA GLY A 36 14.51 -5.83 -11.92
C GLY A 36 13.53 -4.98 -11.09
N THR A 37 12.25 -4.94 -11.45
CA THR A 37 11.23 -4.14 -10.75
C THR A 37 10.90 -4.73 -9.36
N PRO A 38 10.91 -3.94 -8.27
CA PRO A 38 10.38 -4.35 -6.96
C PRO A 38 8.87 -4.61 -7.00
N ILE A 39 8.40 -5.62 -6.27
CA ILE A 39 7.03 -6.15 -6.41
C ILE A 39 6.27 -6.06 -5.08
N GLY A 40 5.09 -5.46 -5.08
CA GLY A 40 4.05 -5.71 -4.09
C GLY A 40 3.03 -6.69 -4.68
N ALA A 41 2.68 -7.73 -3.92
CA ALA A 41 1.61 -8.66 -4.30
C ALA A 41 0.36 -8.38 -3.48
N ASP A 42 -0.67 -7.84 -4.13
CA ASP A 42 -1.99 -7.59 -3.56
C ASP A 42 -2.88 -8.84 -3.78
N ASN A 43 -3.77 -9.10 -2.84
CA ASN A 43 -4.72 -10.21 -2.89
C ASN A 43 -5.90 -9.94 -3.85
N GLY A 44 -6.31 -8.68 -4.04
CA GLY A 44 -7.47 -8.30 -4.85
C GLY A 44 -8.83 -8.34 -4.16
N CYS A 45 -8.91 -8.49 -2.83
CA CYS A 45 -10.15 -8.54 -2.04
C CYS A 45 -11.01 -7.28 -2.20
N PHE A 46 -10.39 -6.10 -2.37
CA PHE A 46 -11.13 -4.84 -2.58
C PHE A 46 -11.90 -4.78 -3.91
N GLY A 47 -11.40 -5.42 -4.96
CA GLY A 47 -11.88 -5.26 -6.34
C GLY A 47 -12.80 -6.37 -6.86
N ASN A 48 -13.28 -7.27 -5.99
CA ASN A 48 -14.01 -8.51 -6.36
C ASN A 48 -13.25 -9.46 -7.30
N ASN A 49 -11.92 -9.32 -7.38
CA ASN A 49 -11.05 -10.16 -8.21
C ASN A 49 -10.24 -11.16 -7.39
N TYR A 50 -10.65 -11.39 -6.15
CA TYR A 50 -10.02 -12.33 -5.24
C TYR A 50 -10.44 -13.75 -5.61
N PRO A 51 -9.48 -14.64 -5.96
CA PRO A 51 -9.79 -15.98 -6.45
C PRO A 51 -10.20 -16.96 -5.32
N GLY A 52 -9.99 -16.58 -4.06
CA GLY A 52 -10.09 -17.49 -2.92
C GLY A 52 -8.72 -17.78 -2.32
N ASP A 53 -8.68 -18.24 -1.07
CA ASP A 53 -7.44 -18.21 -0.28
C ASP A 53 -6.36 -19.17 -0.79
N ASP A 54 -6.74 -20.40 -1.14
CA ASP A 54 -5.80 -21.37 -1.70
C ASP A 54 -5.32 -20.96 -3.10
N GLU A 55 -6.24 -20.54 -3.98
CA GLU A 55 -5.89 -20.08 -5.33
C GLU A 55 -5.01 -18.82 -5.32
N TRP A 56 -5.25 -17.91 -4.38
CA TRP A 56 -4.39 -16.74 -4.18
C TRP A 56 -2.99 -17.14 -3.72
N PHE A 57 -2.88 -18.12 -2.80
CA PHE A 57 -1.59 -18.57 -2.30
C PHE A 57 -0.78 -19.32 -3.36
N ASP A 58 -1.43 -20.19 -4.13
CA ASP A 58 -0.82 -20.89 -5.27
C ASP A 58 -0.36 -19.88 -6.34
N TRP A 59 -1.17 -18.85 -6.59
CA TRP A 59 -0.76 -17.75 -7.45
C TRP A 59 0.48 -17.04 -6.90
N LEU A 60 0.50 -16.69 -5.61
CA LEU A 60 1.64 -16.01 -4.98
C LEU A 60 2.93 -16.84 -5.12
N ASP A 61 2.88 -18.13 -4.77
CA ASP A 61 4.03 -19.04 -4.90
C ASP A 61 4.53 -19.10 -6.35
N SER A 62 3.62 -19.24 -7.32
CA SER A 62 4.00 -19.25 -8.74
C SER A 62 4.70 -17.95 -9.19
N ARG A 63 4.33 -16.80 -8.63
CA ARG A 63 4.98 -15.51 -8.93
C ARG A 63 6.33 -15.41 -8.26
N ILE A 64 6.47 -15.90 -7.03
CA ILE A 64 7.75 -15.96 -6.32
C ILE A 64 8.73 -16.88 -7.07
N VAL A 65 8.29 -18.06 -7.52
CA VAL A 65 9.10 -18.96 -8.35
C VAL A 65 9.52 -18.29 -9.65
N ARG A 66 8.60 -17.56 -10.30
CA ARG A 66 8.87 -16.90 -11.59
C ARG A 66 9.84 -15.72 -11.48
N TYR A 67 9.70 -14.90 -10.43
CA TYR A 67 10.39 -13.61 -10.35
C TYR A 67 11.52 -13.59 -9.31
N GLY A 68 11.57 -14.53 -8.37
CA GLY A 68 12.48 -14.54 -7.23
C GLY A 68 11.89 -13.82 -6.03
N ALA A 69 12.00 -14.43 -4.85
CA ALA A 69 11.48 -13.90 -3.59
C ALA A 69 12.13 -12.55 -3.20
N ASP A 70 13.40 -12.35 -3.56
CA ASP A 70 14.18 -11.14 -3.28
C ASP A 70 13.60 -9.87 -3.92
N ARG A 71 12.80 -10.03 -4.98
CA ARG A 71 12.12 -8.91 -5.64
C ARG A 71 10.82 -8.49 -4.95
N PHE A 72 10.26 -9.32 -4.07
CA PHE A 72 9.00 -9.00 -3.40
C PHE A 72 9.26 -8.14 -2.17
N LEU A 73 8.73 -6.93 -2.22
CA LEU A 73 8.69 -6.01 -1.08
C LEU A 73 7.74 -6.52 0.00
N PHE A 74 6.63 -7.14 -0.40
CA PHE A 74 5.66 -7.80 0.47
C PHE A 74 4.60 -8.57 -0.34
N ALA A 75 3.86 -9.43 0.35
CA ALA A 75 2.57 -9.95 -0.11
C ALA A 75 1.47 -9.70 0.94
N VAL A 76 0.32 -9.19 0.50
CA VAL A 76 -0.81 -8.84 1.37
C VAL A 76 -1.60 -10.11 1.70
N ALA A 77 -1.69 -10.44 2.99
CA ALA A 77 -2.51 -11.55 3.44
C ALA A 77 -4.00 -11.30 3.11
N PRO A 78 -4.80 -12.35 2.89
CA PRO A 78 -6.23 -12.21 2.66
C PRO A 78 -6.94 -11.41 3.76
N ASP A 79 -7.81 -10.50 3.36
CA ASP A 79 -8.48 -9.55 4.24
C ASP A 79 -9.97 -9.39 3.93
N VAL A 80 -10.67 -8.64 4.78
CA VAL A 80 -12.07 -8.27 4.60
C VAL A 80 -12.14 -6.74 4.57
N PRO A 81 -12.32 -6.13 3.38
CA PRO A 81 -12.36 -4.68 3.24
C PRO A 81 -13.30 -4.01 4.23
N PHE A 82 -12.79 -3.01 4.94
CA PHE A 82 -13.51 -2.21 5.95
C PHE A 82 -13.92 -2.96 7.23
N ASP A 83 -13.43 -4.18 7.45
CA ASP A 83 -13.73 -4.98 8.63
C ASP A 83 -12.43 -5.49 9.27
N ALA A 84 -12.02 -4.85 10.37
CA ALA A 84 -10.83 -5.28 11.10
C ALA A 84 -10.98 -6.65 11.79
N ALA A 85 -12.18 -7.02 12.26
CA ALA A 85 -12.39 -8.31 12.93
C ALA A 85 -12.32 -9.45 11.91
N GLY A 86 -13.03 -9.29 10.79
CA GLY A 86 -12.97 -10.21 9.66
C GLY A 86 -11.56 -10.32 9.11
N THR A 87 -10.85 -9.20 8.98
CA THR A 87 -9.45 -9.21 8.51
C THR A 87 -8.50 -9.90 9.48
N LEU A 88 -8.61 -9.67 10.79
CA LEU A 88 -7.79 -10.35 11.77
C LEU A 88 -8.00 -11.87 11.71
N ALA A 89 -9.26 -12.32 11.72
CA ALA A 89 -9.60 -13.74 11.64
C ALA A 89 -9.13 -14.37 10.32
N LYS A 90 -9.30 -13.67 9.20
CA LYS A 90 -8.97 -14.18 7.87
C LYS A 90 -7.47 -14.21 7.60
N SER A 91 -6.73 -13.18 8.01
CA SER A 91 -5.31 -13.01 7.64
C SER A 91 -4.34 -13.82 8.50
N LEU A 92 -4.62 -14.02 9.80
CA LEU A 92 -3.68 -14.64 10.75
C LEU A 92 -3.10 -15.99 10.28
N PRO A 93 -3.90 -16.93 9.73
CA PRO A 93 -3.37 -18.20 9.23
C PRO A 93 -2.39 -18.06 8.05
N TRP A 94 -2.45 -16.96 7.31
CA TRP A 94 -1.66 -16.77 6.07
C TRP A 94 -0.35 -16.03 6.31
N LEU A 95 -0.28 -15.15 7.31
CA LEU A 95 0.91 -14.33 7.55
C LEU A 95 2.18 -15.17 7.75
N GLY A 96 2.10 -16.26 8.52
CA GLY A 96 3.20 -17.21 8.68
C GLY A 96 3.53 -17.99 7.40
N ARG A 97 2.52 -18.33 6.59
CA ARG A 97 2.71 -19.05 5.32
C ARG A 97 3.41 -18.18 4.29
N ILE A 98 3.05 -16.89 4.20
CA ILE A 98 3.72 -15.90 3.34
C ILE A 98 5.20 -15.79 3.71
N ARG A 99 5.52 -15.62 5.00
CA ARG A 99 6.91 -15.61 5.49
C ARG A 99 7.65 -16.90 5.14
N GLY A 100 6.96 -18.04 5.16
CA GLY A 100 7.49 -19.34 4.73
C GLY A 100 7.92 -19.40 3.27
N LEU A 101 7.37 -18.53 2.40
CA LEU A 101 7.80 -18.37 1.01
C LEU A 101 9.02 -17.44 0.85
N GLY A 102 9.59 -16.95 1.96
CA GLY A 102 10.75 -16.07 1.96
C GLY A 102 10.44 -14.60 1.63
N VAL A 103 9.18 -14.17 1.72
CA VAL A 103 8.75 -12.79 1.45
C VAL A 103 8.11 -12.14 2.68
N GLN A 104 8.15 -10.81 2.77
CA GLN A 104 7.56 -10.07 3.88
C GLN A 104 6.02 -10.18 3.86
N ALA A 105 5.41 -10.51 5.01
CA ALA A 105 3.97 -10.60 5.12
C ALA A 105 3.34 -9.23 5.43
N ALA A 106 2.36 -8.81 4.64
CA ALA A 106 1.60 -7.58 4.87
C ALA A 106 0.25 -7.89 5.53
N PHE A 107 -0.05 -7.17 6.62
CA PHE A 107 -1.36 -7.17 7.26
C PHE A 107 -2.16 -5.94 6.82
N ALA A 108 -3.34 -6.15 6.24
CA ALA A 108 -4.24 -5.09 5.82
C ALA A 108 -4.98 -4.50 7.03
N ALA A 109 -4.53 -3.35 7.52
CA ALA A 109 -5.26 -2.61 8.55
C ALA A 109 -6.53 -1.98 7.95
N GLN A 110 -7.67 -2.34 8.54
CA GLN A 110 -9.02 -1.93 8.13
C GLN A 110 -9.69 -1.08 9.22
N ASP A 111 -10.88 -0.57 8.92
CA ASP A 111 -11.71 0.17 9.88
C ASP A 111 -11.97 -0.67 11.15
N GLY A 112 -11.80 -0.04 12.33
CA GLY A 112 -11.93 -0.69 13.64
C GLY A 112 -10.64 -1.37 14.16
N CYS A 113 -9.53 -1.28 13.44
CA CYS A 113 -8.28 -1.96 13.81
C CYS A 113 -7.68 -1.50 15.15
N ASP A 114 -7.97 -0.27 15.60
CA ASP A 114 -7.51 0.24 16.90
C ASP A 114 -8.32 -0.27 18.09
N GLU A 115 -9.54 -0.78 17.89
CA GLU A 115 -10.37 -1.34 18.97
C GLU A 115 -9.99 -2.78 19.31
N LEU A 116 -9.56 -3.55 18.31
CA LEU A 116 -9.25 -4.98 18.43
C LEU A 116 -7.78 -5.23 18.81
N GLY A 117 -6.92 -4.23 18.60
CA GLY A 117 -5.48 -4.38 18.64
C GLY A 117 -4.89 -4.93 17.34
N VAL A 118 -3.59 -4.69 17.16
CA VAL A 118 -2.84 -5.06 15.96
C VAL A 118 -1.93 -6.25 16.28
N PRO A 119 -1.91 -7.34 15.49
CA PRO A 119 -1.06 -8.51 15.75
C PRO A 119 0.39 -8.23 15.35
N TRP A 120 1.06 -7.35 16.09
CA TRP A 120 2.37 -6.80 15.71
C TRP A 120 3.49 -7.85 15.54
N ASP A 121 3.38 -9.05 16.09
CA ASP A 121 4.43 -10.06 15.86
C ASP A 121 4.16 -10.92 14.61
N ALA A 122 2.93 -10.87 14.09
CA ALA A 122 2.49 -11.76 13.02
C ALA A 122 2.88 -11.29 11.61
N PHE A 123 3.19 -10.01 11.40
CA PHE A 123 3.45 -9.44 10.06
C PHE A 123 4.69 -8.52 10.02
N ASP A 124 5.13 -8.17 8.82
CA ASP A 124 6.34 -7.36 8.56
C ASP A 124 6.00 -5.97 7.99
N VAL A 125 4.88 -5.88 7.25
CA VAL A 125 4.41 -4.65 6.61
C VAL A 125 3.00 -4.30 7.06
N LEU A 126 2.81 -3.09 7.58
CA LEU A 126 1.47 -2.54 7.83
C LEU A 126 0.91 -1.99 6.52
N PHE A 127 -0.15 -2.59 5.98
CA PHE A 127 -0.83 -2.11 4.80
C PHE A 127 -2.06 -1.30 5.22
N LEU A 128 -2.06 0.02 5.01
CA LEU A 128 -3.20 0.90 5.30
C LEU A 128 -4.28 0.72 4.22
N ALA A 129 -5.24 -0.16 4.48
CA ALA A 129 -6.21 -0.64 3.49
C ALA A 129 -7.58 0.08 3.57
N GLY A 130 -8.08 0.31 4.80
CA GLY A 130 -9.43 0.78 5.20
C GLY A 130 -10.13 1.84 4.37
N SER A 131 -11.30 2.28 4.82
CA SER A 131 -12.10 3.31 4.14
C SER A 131 -11.28 4.57 3.86
N THR A 132 -11.77 5.42 2.95
CA THR A 132 -11.02 6.65 2.63
C THR A 132 -10.86 7.51 3.88
N GLU A 133 -11.94 7.67 4.63
CA GLU A 133 -12.06 8.47 5.84
C GLU A 133 -11.13 7.94 6.93
N TRP A 134 -11.13 6.63 7.15
CA TRP A 134 -10.26 5.98 8.13
C TRP A 134 -8.79 6.09 7.73
N LYS A 135 -8.46 5.77 6.47
CA LYS A 135 -7.08 5.70 5.96
C LYS A 135 -6.33 7.03 5.98
N ILE A 136 -7.05 8.14 5.79
CA ILE A 136 -6.45 9.48 5.85
C ILE A 136 -6.61 10.12 7.23
N GLY A 137 -7.19 9.41 8.18
CA GLY A 137 -7.52 9.88 9.51
C GLY A 137 -6.42 9.62 10.55
N PRO A 138 -6.63 10.12 11.79
CA PRO A 138 -5.63 10.07 12.86
C PRO A 138 -5.32 8.66 13.35
N ILE A 139 -6.25 7.70 13.17
CA ILE A 139 -6.03 6.30 13.55
C ILE A 139 -4.98 5.67 12.65
N ALA A 140 -5.15 5.77 11.33
CA ALA A 140 -4.17 5.25 10.37
C ALA A 140 -2.81 5.95 10.52
N GLU A 141 -2.78 7.24 10.84
CA GLU A 141 -1.54 7.96 11.15
C GLU A 141 -0.83 7.33 12.36
N ARG A 142 -1.52 7.19 13.49
CA ARG A 142 -0.98 6.63 14.73
C ARG A 142 -0.46 5.21 14.51
N LEU A 143 -1.22 4.36 13.83
CA LEU A 143 -0.80 3.00 13.50
C LEU A 143 0.44 2.98 12.60
N SER A 144 0.53 3.90 11.64
CA SER A 144 1.73 4.06 10.81
C SER A 144 2.96 4.42 11.64
N ARG A 145 2.84 5.38 12.57
CA ARG A 145 3.94 5.76 13.47
C ARG A 145 4.38 4.60 14.35
N GLU A 146 3.43 3.91 14.98
CA GLU A 146 3.71 2.75 15.81
C GLU A 146 4.38 1.62 15.00
N ALA A 147 3.96 1.40 13.75
CA ALA A 147 4.61 0.45 12.86
C ALA A 147 6.08 0.82 12.63
N LYS A 148 6.40 2.11 12.39
CA LYS A 148 7.79 2.56 12.22
C LYS A 148 8.60 2.39 13.50
N GLU A 149 8.06 2.71 14.66
CA GLU A 149 8.71 2.51 15.96
C GLU A 149 9.03 1.04 16.22
N ARG A 150 8.18 0.14 15.74
CA ARG A 150 8.37 -1.32 15.80
C ARG A 150 9.28 -1.88 14.70
N GLY A 151 9.92 -1.02 13.90
CA GLY A 151 10.81 -1.43 12.82
C GLY A 151 10.09 -2.03 11.60
N LYS A 152 8.78 -1.81 11.46
CA LYS A 152 7.99 -2.31 10.34
C LYS A 152 8.00 -1.36 9.16
N ARG A 153 7.70 -1.91 7.99
CA ARG A 153 7.42 -1.10 6.80
C ARG A 153 5.95 -0.72 6.76
N VAL A 154 5.64 0.38 6.09
CA VAL A 154 4.27 0.84 5.90
C VAL A 154 3.98 1.01 4.42
N HIS A 155 2.84 0.48 3.99
CA HIS A 155 2.29 0.65 2.65
C HIS A 155 0.92 1.34 2.73
N MET A 156 0.62 2.28 1.82
CA MET A 156 -0.72 2.86 1.71
C MET A 156 -1.34 2.57 0.34
N GLY A 157 -2.49 1.88 0.34
CA GLY A 157 -3.21 1.60 -0.90
C GLY A 157 -4.20 2.68 -1.33
N ARG A 158 -4.61 2.64 -2.60
CA ARG A 158 -5.58 3.58 -3.22
C ARG A 158 -5.10 5.05 -3.23
N VAL A 159 -3.82 5.30 -3.40
CA VAL A 159 -3.17 6.61 -3.52
C VAL A 159 -3.23 7.10 -4.97
N ASN A 160 -4.39 7.64 -5.35
CA ASN A 160 -4.70 8.10 -6.72
C ASN A 160 -4.66 9.63 -6.91
N SER A 161 -4.07 10.37 -5.96
CA SER A 161 -3.97 11.84 -6.04
C SER A 161 -2.75 12.36 -5.29
N LEU A 162 -2.23 13.53 -5.69
CA LEU A 162 -1.16 14.24 -4.97
C LEU A 162 -1.49 14.44 -3.49
N ARG A 163 -2.74 14.79 -3.17
CA ARG A 163 -3.18 14.94 -1.77
C ARG A 163 -2.98 13.65 -0.98
N ARG A 164 -3.38 12.49 -1.51
CA ARG A 164 -3.17 11.20 -0.83
C ARG A 164 -1.69 10.82 -0.77
N LEU A 165 -0.92 11.17 -1.80
CA LEU A 165 0.52 10.90 -1.83
C LEU A 165 1.26 11.68 -0.74
N ARG A 166 0.92 12.96 -0.53
CA ARG A 166 1.43 13.78 0.58
C ARG A 166 1.03 13.23 1.95
N ILE A 167 -0.19 12.70 2.07
CA ILE A 167 -0.64 12.05 3.33
C ILE A 167 0.17 10.76 3.59
N ALA A 168 0.39 9.93 2.56
CA ALA A 168 1.22 8.74 2.69
C ALA A 168 2.66 9.08 3.09
N GLU A 169 3.25 10.11 2.47
CA GLU A 169 4.56 10.62 2.89
C GLU A 169 4.53 11.12 4.34
N TRP A 170 3.55 11.95 4.69
CA TRP A 170 3.37 12.45 6.06
C TRP A 170 3.33 11.30 7.05
N PHE A 171 2.55 10.24 6.79
CA PHE A 171 2.45 9.07 7.66
C PHE A 171 3.75 8.25 7.75
N GLY A 172 4.73 8.51 6.88
CA GLY A 172 5.99 7.79 6.82
C GLY A 172 5.90 6.48 6.04
N CYS A 173 5.00 6.39 5.06
CA CYS A 173 4.88 5.21 4.22
C CYS A 173 6.15 4.98 3.39
N ASP A 174 6.63 3.74 3.40
CA ASP A 174 7.77 3.32 2.56
C ASP A 174 7.33 3.15 1.10
N THR A 175 6.09 2.70 0.91
CA THR A 175 5.49 2.46 -0.41
C THR A 175 4.03 2.90 -0.46
N ALA A 176 3.53 3.18 -1.66
CA ALA A 176 2.11 3.44 -1.91
C ALA A 176 1.70 2.90 -3.27
N ASP A 177 0.45 2.49 -3.43
CA ASP A 177 -0.09 2.04 -4.72
C ASP A 177 -1.38 2.77 -5.10
N GLY A 178 -1.70 2.72 -6.38
CA GLY A 178 -3.00 3.10 -6.87
C GLY A 178 -3.21 2.77 -8.33
N THR A 179 -4.46 2.86 -8.77
CA THR A 179 -4.89 2.62 -10.16
C THR A 179 -4.62 3.82 -11.08
N TYR A 180 -3.97 4.88 -10.61
CA TYR A 180 -3.78 6.13 -11.37
C TYR A 180 -3.10 5.90 -12.73
N LEU A 181 -2.10 5.02 -12.79
CA LEU A 181 -1.39 4.69 -14.03
C LEU A 181 -2.15 3.71 -14.93
N ALA A 182 -3.19 3.02 -14.43
CA ALA A 182 -4.00 2.13 -15.26
C ALA A 182 -4.89 2.91 -16.25
N PHE A 183 -5.18 4.18 -15.96
CA PHE A 183 -6.02 5.04 -16.79
C PHE A 183 -5.20 6.16 -17.42
N GLY A 184 -5.02 6.16 -18.75
CA GLY A 184 -4.24 7.20 -19.44
C GLY A 184 -2.76 7.22 -19.02
N PRO A 185 -2.04 6.09 -19.13
CA PRO A 185 -0.71 5.88 -18.55
C PRO A 185 0.31 6.97 -18.93
N ASP A 186 0.37 7.38 -20.20
CA ASP A 186 1.39 8.32 -20.67
C ASP A 186 1.24 9.69 -19.99
N LYS A 187 0.01 10.22 -19.96
CA LYS A 187 -0.32 11.51 -19.32
C LYS A 187 -0.15 11.42 -17.79
N ASN A 188 -0.58 10.31 -17.19
CA ASN A 188 -0.56 10.15 -15.75
C ASN A 188 0.83 9.83 -15.21
N LEU A 189 1.69 9.17 -15.99
CA LEU A 189 3.09 8.95 -15.64
C LEU A 189 3.84 10.27 -15.50
N ALA A 190 3.71 11.18 -16.46
CA ALA A 190 4.34 12.50 -16.39
C ALA A 190 3.88 13.27 -15.13
N ARG A 191 2.59 13.22 -14.80
CA ARG A 191 2.03 13.86 -13.60
C ARG A 191 2.52 13.22 -12.30
N LEU A 192 2.48 11.89 -12.22
CA LEU A 192 2.94 11.14 -11.05
C LEU A 192 4.43 11.41 -10.79
N ARG A 193 5.25 11.45 -11.84
CA ARG A 193 6.67 11.81 -11.71
C ARG A 193 6.83 13.21 -11.13
N GLY A 194 6.08 14.20 -11.63
CA GLY A 194 6.07 15.54 -11.04
C GLY A 194 5.68 15.54 -9.56
N TRP A 195 4.71 14.72 -9.15
CA TRP A 195 4.33 14.58 -7.74
C TRP A 195 5.44 13.96 -6.89
N LEU A 196 6.11 12.91 -7.38
CA LEU A 196 7.20 12.25 -6.66
C LEU A 196 8.44 13.16 -6.57
N ASP A 197 8.74 13.89 -7.63
CA ASP A 197 9.84 14.87 -7.64
C ASP A 197 9.57 15.98 -6.62
N GLU A 198 8.32 16.48 -6.53
CA GLU A 198 7.94 17.50 -5.55
C GLU A 198 8.18 17.05 -4.11
N LEU A 199 7.81 15.82 -3.77
CA LEU A 199 8.01 15.22 -2.44
C LEU A 199 9.50 15.05 -2.11
N HIS A 200 10.31 14.62 -3.08
CA HIS A 200 11.75 14.44 -2.88
C HIS A 200 12.50 15.76 -2.70
N HIS A 201 11.99 16.88 -3.25
CA HIS A 201 12.66 18.18 -3.20
C HIS A 201 12.09 19.12 -2.12
N THR A 202 10.86 18.88 -1.68
CA THR A 202 10.21 19.63 -0.60
C THR A 202 9.77 18.63 0.47
N PRO A 203 10.65 18.26 1.43
CA PRO A 203 10.21 17.51 2.59
C PRO A 203 9.09 18.32 3.24
N ALA A 204 7.95 17.68 3.55
CA ALA A 204 6.78 18.33 4.12
C ALA A 204 7.13 19.14 5.39
N LEU A 205 7.52 20.39 5.20
CA LEU A 205 7.43 21.44 6.20
C LEU A 205 5.96 21.86 6.25
N PHE A 206 5.51 22.26 7.44
CA PHE A 206 4.18 22.77 7.78
C PHE A 206 3.16 21.73 8.27
N ALA A 207 3.16 21.57 9.60
CA ALA A 207 1.95 21.32 10.36
C ALA A 207 2.03 22.04 11.73
N SER A 208 1.70 23.33 11.75
CA SER A 208 1.08 24.01 12.90
C SER A 208 0.68 25.43 12.48
N ASP A 209 -0.60 25.65 12.19
CA ASP A 209 -1.38 26.46 13.12
C ASP A 209 -2.88 26.45 12.79
N THR A 210 -3.60 25.93 13.77
CA THR A 210 -4.99 26.17 14.11
C THR A 210 -5.43 27.62 13.91
N SER A 211 -6.38 27.84 13.01
CA SER A 211 -7.21 29.05 12.97
C SER A 211 -8.63 28.68 12.57
N LEU A 212 -9.32 27.99 13.48
CA LEU A 212 -10.77 27.88 13.53
C LEU A 212 -11.17 27.94 15.01
N ALA A 213 -11.10 29.13 15.60
CA ALA A 213 -11.77 29.45 16.86
C ALA A 213 -11.90 30.96 17.01
N SER A 214 -13.01 31.52 16.50
CA SER A 214 -13.74 32.62 17.14
C SER A 214 -14.92 33.03 16.27
N LYS A 215 -16.06 32.36 16.48
CA LYS A 215 -17.37 32.98 16.34
C LYS A 215 -18.03 32.97 17.72
N GLU A 216 -18.55 34.15 18.07
CA GLU A 216 -19.37 34.53 19.24
C GLU A 216 -18.56 34.72 20.54
N ILE A 217 -18.64 35.85 21.25
CA ILE A 217 -19.82 36.44 21.90
C ILE A 217 -19.68 37.98 22.08
N GLY A 218 -20.76 38.74 21.85
CA GLY A 218 -21.19 39.85 22.72
C GLY A 218 -20.82 41.30 22.41
N ALA A 219 -21.73 42.04 21.75
CA ALA A 219 -22.36 43.28 22.23
C ALA A 219 -23.49 43.68 21.27
#